data_AF-A0A6C0DR90-F1
#
_entry.id   AF-A0A6C0DR90-F1
#
_cell.length_a   1.000
_cell.length_b   1.000
_cell.length_c   1.000
_cell.angle_alpha   90.00
_cell.angle_beta   90.00
_cell.angle_gamma   90.00
#
_symmetry.space_group_name_H-M   'P 1'
#
loop_
_entity.id
_entity.type
_entity.pdbx_description
1 polymer ?
#
loop_
_entity_poly.entity_id
_entity_poly.type
_entity_poly.pdbx_seq_one_letter_code
_entity_poly.pdbx_strand_id
1 'polypeptide(L)'
;MSTELIPASQETDLQQLPQMIQTWKQLHEQTSRLKEEIREKMKMQKVLEGSILSTMTKHNIGALDLKNSGGRLLYRKRQSKGSLSQKNLQEMAANYLKSEDQANGLLAFISEKRGVKVKNVLTYENL
;
A
#
# COMPACT_ATOMS: atom_id res chain seq x y z
N MET A 1 49.94 17.00 6.44
CA MET A 1 48.89 15.98 6.32
C MET A 1 48.01 16.12 7.54
N SER A 2 46.88 16.80 7.38
CA SER A 2 45.95 17.03 8.49
C SER A 2 45.14 15.76 8.70
N THR A 3 45.46 15.02 9.76
CA THR A 3 44.64 13.91 10.24
C THR A 3 43.39 14.54 10.85
N GLU A 4 42.32 14.62 10.07
CA GLU A 4 41.00 14.94 10.62
C GLU A 4 40.61 13.81 11.56
N LEU A 5 40.61 14.11 12.86
CA LEU A 5 40.13 13.22 13.90
C LEU A 5 38.64 13.00 13.67
N ILE A 6 38.29 11.80 13.22
CA ILE A 6 36.91 11.33 13.17
C ILE A 6 36.38 11.37 14.61
N PRO A 7 35.27 12.07 14.91
CA PRO A 7 34.74 12.12 16.26
C PRO A 7 34.38 10.70 16.72
N ALA A 8 34.75 10.33 17.95
CA ALA A 8 34.64 8.97 18.52
C ALA A 8 33.22 8.34 18.41
N SER A 9 32.18 9.16 18.25
CA SER A 9 30.82 8.71 17.96
C SER A 9 30.68 8.05 16.58
N GLN A 10 31.34 8.59 15.55
CA GLN A 10 31.30 8.04 14.19
C GLN A 10 32.03 6.69 14.09
N GLU A 11 33.12 6.50 14.83
CA GLU A 11 33.81 5.19 14.89
C GLU A 11 32.94 4.11 15.54
N THR A 12 32.17 4.48 16.57
CA THR A 12 31.26 3.54 17.25
C THR A 12 30.10 3.13 16.34
N ASP A 13 29.51 4.08 15.60
CA ASP A 13 28.42 3.81 14.64
C ASP A 13 28.88 2.88 13.51
N LEU A 14 30.08 3.12 12.96
CA LEU A 14 30.65 2.29 11.89
C LEU A 14 30.99 0.87 12.36
N GLN A 15 31.38 0.69 13.62
CA GLN A 15 31.65 -0.63 14.21
C GLN A 15 30.36 -1.44 14.41
N GLN A 16 29.22 -0.79 14.71
CA GLN A 16 27.94 -1.46 14.91
C GLN A 16 27.19 -1.76 13.61
N LEU A 17 27.52 -1.05 12.53
CA LEU A 17 26.85 -1.14 11.24
C LEU A 17 26.72 -2.57 10.68
N PRO A 18 27.76 -3.44 10.70
CA PRO A 18 27.63 -4.81 10.18
C PRO A 18 26.56 -5.63 10.91
N GLN A 19 26.49 -5.52 12.24
CA GLN A 19 25.49 -6.21 13.05
C GLN A 19 24.08 -5.68 12.77
N MET A 20 23.93 -4.36 12.58
CA MET A 20 22.67 -3.74 12.20
C MET A 20 22.20 -4.23 10.82
N ILE A 21 23.09 -4.32 9.83
CA ILE A 21 22.79 -4.83 8.48
C ILE A 21 22.35 -6.30 8.55
N GLN A 22 23.06 -7.15 9.31
CA GLN A 22 22.71 -8.56 9.44
C GLN A 22 21.33 -8.74 10.10
N THR A 23 21.07 -8.01 11.18
CA THR A 23 19.77 -8.03 11.87
C THR A 23 18.66 -7.53 10.96
N TRP A 24 18.89 -6.41 10.25
CA TRP A 24 17.95 -5.86 9.29
C TRP A 24 17.63 -6.85 8.17
N LYS A 25 18.63 -7.53 7.60
CA LYS A 25 18.45 -8.54 6.55
C LYS A 25 17.56 -9.69 7.04
N GLN A 26 17.84 -10.23 8.24
CA GLN A 26 17.03 -11.30 8.82
C GLN A 26 15.57 -10.87 9.00
N LEU A 27 15.32 -9.68 9.54
CA LEU A 27 13.97 -9.12 9.69
C LEU A 27 13.29 -8.87 8.34
N HIS A 28 14.04 -8.43 7.34
CA HIS A 28 13.55 -8.21 5.99
C HIS A 28 13.07 -9.53 5.34
N GLU A 29 13.84 -10.61 5.46
CA GLU A 29 13.47 -11.93 4.96
C GLU A 29 12.24 -12.49 5.67
N GLN A 30 12.19 -12.42 7.00
CA GLN A 30 11.03 -12.86 7.80
C GLN A 30 9.76 -12.09 7.41
N THR A 31 9.86 -10.76 7.30
CA THR A 31 8.75 -9.89 6.91
C THR A 31 8.27 -10.24 5.50
N SER A 32 9.19 -10.54 4.58
CA SER A 32 8.86 -10.86 3.19
C SER A 32 8.08 -12.18 3.11
N ARG A 33 8.48 -13.20 3.86
CA ARG A 33 7.76 -14.48 3.97
C ARG A 33 6.36 -14.29 4.56
N LEU A 34 6.24 -13.59 5.69
CA LEU A 34 4.94 -13.32 6.31
C LEU A 34 4.00 -12.55 5.37
N LYS A 35 4.52 -11.59 4.60
CA LYS A 35 3.73 -10.87 3.60
C LYS A 35 3.24 -11.77 2.46
N GLU A 36 3.96 -12.82 2.12
CA GLU A 36 3.53 -13.80 1.13
C GLU A 36 2.38 -14.65 1.67
N GLU A 37 2.53 -15.18 2.89
CA GLU A 37 1.45 -15.92 3.56
C GLU A 37 0.17 -15.06 3.73
N ILE A 38 0.32 -13.79 4.10
CA ILE A 38 -0.80 -12.85 4.18
C ILE A 38 -1.47 -12.70 2.81
N ARG A 39 -0.70 -12.54 1.73
CA ARG A 39 -1.23 -12.40 0.37
C ARG A 39 -2.04 -13.64 -0.04
N GLU A 40 -1.56 -14.83 0.26
CA GLU A 40 -2.28 -16.08 -0.03
C GLU A 40 -3.58 -16.19 0.76
N LYS A 41 -3.53 -15.96 2.08
CA LYS A 41 -4.72 -16.00 2.95
C LYS A 41 -5.76 -14.96 2.52
N MET A 42 -5.34 -13.74 2.16
CA MET A 42 -6.24 -12.71 1.64
C MET A 42 -6.89 -13.11 0.32
N LYS A 43 -6.17 -13.80 -0.58
CA LYS A 43 -6.73 -14.32 -1.83
C LYS A 43 -7.81 -15.36 -1.55
N MET A 44 -7.52 -16.34 -0.68
CA MET A 44 -8.49 -17.37 -0.29
C MET A 44 -9.72 -16.76 0.39
N GLN A 45 -9.51 -15.82 1.31
CA GLN A 45 -10.57 -15.11 2.00
C GLN A 45 -11.49 -14.38 1.01
N LYS A 46 -10.92 -13.69 0.02
CA LYS A 46 -11.70 -12.97 -1.01
C LYS A 46 -12.55 -13.90 -1.88
N VAL A 47 -12.03 -15.08 -2.21
CA VAL A 47 -12.78 -16.10 -2.97
C VAL A 47 -13.98 -16.60 -2.16
N LEU A 48 -13.77 -16.92 -0.89
CA LEU A 48 -14.84 -17.34 0.02
C LEU A 48 -15.88 -16.22 0.22
N GLU A 49 -15.41 -14.99 0.45
CA GLU A 49 -16.26 -13.81 0.62
C GLU A 49 -17.16 -13.59 -0.61
N GLY A 50 -16.63 -13.73 -1.82
CA GLY A 50 -17.43 -13.63 -3.04
C GLY A 50 -18.53 -14.69 -3.13
N SER A 51 -18.23 -15.93 -2.73
CA SER A 51 -19.19 -17.03 -2.71
C SER A 51 -20.29 -16.81 -1.67
N ILE A 52 -19.90 -16.32 -0.49
CA ILE A 52 -20.82 -15.98 0.60
C ILE A 52 -21.72 -14.81 0.19
N LEU A 53 -21.16 -13.73 -0.34
CA LEU A 53 -21.91 -12.56 -0.81
C LEU A 53 -22.91 -12.94 -1.91
N SER A 54 -22.50 -13.76 -2.88
CA SER A 54 -23.40 -14.27 -3.93
C SER A 54 -24.59 -15.05 -3.36
N THR A 55 -24.34 -15.88 -2.35
CA THR A 55 -25.40 -16.62 -1.66
C THR A 55 -26.32 -15.68 -0.87
N MET A 56 -25.75 -14.75 -0.11
CA MET A 56 -26.53 -13.78 0.67
C MET A 56 -27.39 -12.89 -0.23
N THR A 57 -26.87 -12.41 -1.37
CA THR A 57 -27.65 -11.57 -2.29
C THR A 57 -28.72 -12.36 -3.04
N LYS A 58 -28.39 -13.56 -3.54
CA LYS A 58 -29.35 -14.46 -4.22
C LYS A 58 -30.56 -14.78 -3.36
N HIS A 59 -30.36 -14.93 -2.05
CA HIS A 59 -31.40 -15.28 -1.10
C HIS A 59 -31.91 -14.08 -0.27
N ASN A 60 -31.52 -12.84 -0.62
CA ASN A 60 -31.89 -11.61 0.10
C ASN A 60 -31.61 -11.67 1.62
N ILE A 61 -30.52 -12.31 2.03
CA ILE A 61 -30.08 -12.43 3.42
C ILE A 61 -29.33 -11.16 3.81
N GLY A 62 -29.95 -10.34 4.67
CA GLY A 62 -29.30 -9.14 5.22
C GLY A 62 -28.37 -9.42 6.41
N ALA A 63 -28.66 -10.47 7.18
CA ALA A 63 -27.90 -10.89 8.35
C ALA A 63 -27.97 -12.40 8.55
N LEU A 64 -26.90 -13.00 9.05
CA LEU A 64 -26.82 -14.42 9.40
C LEU A 64 -26.14 -14.58 10.77
N ASP A 65 -26.84 -15.18 11.72
CA ASP A 65 -26.30 -15.51 13.04
C ASP A 65 -25.52 -16.83 13.00
N LEU A 66 -24.27 -16.78 13.50
CA LEU A 66 -23.36 -17.91 13.55
C LEU A 66 -23.51 -18.61 14.91
N LYS A 67 -24.35 -19.66 14.94
CA LYS A 67 -24.74 -20.40 16.16
C LYS A 67 -23.56 -20.88 17.01
N ASN A 68 -22.41 -21.18 16.39
CA ASN A 68 -21.26 -21.78 17.07
C ASN A 68 -20.15 -20.78 17.44
N SER A 69 -20.26 -19.52 17.04
CA SER A 69 -19.19 -18.53 17.25
C SER A 69 -19.66 -17.26 17.95
N GLY A 70 -20.94 -17.15 18.30
CA GLY A 70 -21.53 -15.95 18.90
C GLY A 70 -21.46 -14.71 18.01
N GLY A 71 -21.17 -14.87 16.71
CA GLY A 71 -20.98 -13.79 15.76
C GLY A 71 -22.17 -13.65 14.81
N ARG A 72 -22.33 -12.46 14.21
CA ARG A 72 -23.31 -12.20 13.15
C ARG A 72 -22.60 -11.70 11.91
N LEU A 73 -22.89 -12.33 10.77
CA LEU A 73 -22.50 -11.83 9.46
C LEU A 73 -23.56 -10.85 8.96
N LEU A 74 -23.14 -9.69 8.47
CA LEU A 74 -24.04 -8.64 7.97
C LEU A 74 -23.68 -8.31 6.52
N TYR A 75 -24.68 -8.33 5.64
CA TYR A 75 -24.54 -7.71 4.33
C TYR A 75 -24.60 -6.19 4.48
N ARG A 76 -23.58 -5.49 3.99
CA ARG A 76 -23.54 -4.02 3.98
C ARG A 76 -23.07 -3.54 2.62
N LYS A 77 -23.89 -2.70 1.97
CA LYS A 77 -23.49 -1.99 0.76
C LYS A 77 -22.84 -0.66 1.15
N ARG A 78 -21.54 -0.53 0.91
CA ARG A 78 -20.82 0.74 1.09
C ARG A 78 -20.59 1.39 -0.28
N GLN A 79 -20.90 2.68 -0.37
CA GLN A 79 -20.47 3.50 -1.50
C GLN A 79 -19.32 4.39 -1.01
N SER A 80 -18.26 4.47 -1.79
CA SER A 80 -17.14 5.38 -1.56
C SER A 80 -16.92 6.20 -2.83
N LYS A 81 -16.42 7.43 -2.67
CA LYS A 81 -15.99 8.23 -3.82
C LYS A 81 -14.91 7.46 -4.59
N GLY A 82 -14.92 7.60 -5.92
CA GLY A 82 -13.88 7.04 -6.78
C GLY A 82 -12.50 7.60 -6.44
N SER A 83 -11.45 6.89 -6.86
CA SER A 83 -10.07 7.36 -6.67
C SER A 83 -9.78 8.59 -7.53
N LEU A 84 -8.93 9.50 -7.04
CA LEU A 84 -8.38 10.61 -7.81
C LEU A 84 -7.08 10.16 -8.52
N SER A 85 -7.17 9.09 -9.31
CA SER A 85 -6.05 8.67 -10.17
C SER A 85 -5.80 9.72 -11.26
N GLN A 86 -4.61 9.71 -11.87
CA GLN A 86 -4.31 10.62 -12.99
C GLN A 86 -5.34 10.50 -14.11
N LYS A 87 -5.70 9.27 -14.50
CA LYS A 87 -6.73 9.01 -15.50
C LYS A 87 -8.10 9.58 -15.09
N ASN A 88 -8.55 9.30 -13.87
CA ASN A 88 -9.85 9.79 -13.41
C ASN A 88 -9.86 11.32 -13.31
N LEU A 89 -8.76 11.94 -12.87
CA LEU A 89 -8.59 13.39 -12.83
C LEU A 89 -8.63 14.01 -14.22
N GLN A 90 -7.98 13.39 -15.20
CA GLN A 90 -8.02 13.83 -16.60
C GLN A 90 -9.45 13.79 -17.14
N GLU A 91 -10.15 12.66 -16.95
CA GLU A 91 -11.54 12.50 -17.39
C GLU A 91 -12.46 13.54 -16.71
N MET A 92 -12.33 13.72 -15.39
CA MET A 92 -13.09 14.74 -14.65
C MET A 92 -12.78 16.16 -15.13
N ALA A 93 -11.51 16.49 -15.36
CA ALA A 93 -11.09 17.80 -15.84
C ALA A 93 -11.58 18.05 -17.28
N ALA A 94 -11.44 17.08 -18.19
CA ALA A 94 -11.93 17.17 -19.55
C ALA A 94 -13.45 17.35 -19.59
N ASN A 95 -14.16 16.60 -18.75
CA ASN A 95 -15.61 16.71 -18.63
C ASN A 95 -16.07 18.07 -18.06
N TYR A 96 -15.32 18.66 -17.14
CA TYR A 96 -15.63 19.95 -16.55
C TYR A 96 -15.26 21.12 -17.47
N LEU A 97 -14.05 21.10 -18.03
CA LEU A 97 -13.49 22.14 -18.91
C LEU A 97 -14.04 22.06 -20.34
N LYS A 98 -14.68 20.94 -20.71
CA LYS A 98 -15.16 20.66 -22.08
C LYS A 98 -14.05 20.70 -23.13
N SER A 99 -12.82 20.38 -22.72
CA SER A 99 -11.63 20.39 -23.57
C SER A 99 -10.60 19.41 -23.03
N GLU A 100 -10.15 18.49 -23.89
CA GLU A 100 -9.04 17.58 -23.55
C GLU A 100 -7.72 18.32 -23.42
N ASP A 101 -7.46 19.30 -24.30
CA ASP A 101 -6.22 20.09 -24.28
C ASP A 101 -6.05 20.88 -22.98
N GLN A 102 -7.11 21.53 -22.49
CA GLN A 102 -7.06 22.25 -21.21
C GLN A 102 -6.91 21.30 -20.03
N ALA A 103 -7.55 20.13 -20.07
CA ALA A 103 -7.39 19.11 -19.05
C ALA A 103 -5.96 18.58 -18.99
N ASN A 104 -5.36 18.32 -20.16
CA ASN A 104 -3.96 17.90 -20.27
C ASN A 104 -3.01 18.98 -19.74
N GLY A 105 -3.24 20.25 -20.07
CA GLY A 105 -2.48 21.38 -19.54
C GLY A 105 -2.55 21.49 -18.01
N LEU A 106 -3.76 21.34 -17.44
CA LEU A 106 -3.96 21.32 -16.00
C LEU A 106 -3.20 20.17 -15.32
N LEU A 107 -3.27 18.97 -15.89
CA LEU A 107 -2.57 17.80 -15.34
C LEU A 107 -1.05 17.97 -15.41
N ALA A 108 -0.53 18.51 -16.51
CA ALA A 108 0.89 18.81 -16.66
C ALA A 108 1.35 19.81 -15.58
N PHE A 109 0.59 20.90 -15.39
CA PHE A 109 0.86 21.88 -14.34
C PHE A 109 0.86 21.25 -12.93
N ILE A 110 -0.14 20.45 -12.59
CA ILE A 110 -0.19 19.74 -11.30
C ILE A 110 1.02 18.82 -11.14
N SER A 111 1.39 18.08 -12.18
CA SER A 111 2.53 17.18 -12.14
C SER A 111 3.87 17.90 -11.94
N GLU A 112 4.01 19.09 -12.52
CA GLU A 112 5.23 19.90 -12.39
C GLU A 112 5.30 20.60 -11.02
N LYS A 113 4.16 21.10 -10.52
CA LYS A 113 4.11 21.88 -9.27
C LYS A 113 3.91 21.03 -8.03
N ARG A 114 3.47 19.77 -8.14
CA ARG A 114 3.33 18.90 -6.98
C ARG A 114 4.70 18.66 -6.36
N GLY A 115 4.80 18.87 -5.04
CA GLY A 115 6.06 18.72 -4.33
C GLY A 115 6.63 17.31 -4.46
N VAL A 116 7.95 17.24 -4.66
CA VAL A 116 8.71 15.99 -4.65
C VAL A 116 9.09 15.67 -3.21
N LYS A 117 8.78 14.45 -2.75
CA LYS A 117 9.25 13.93 -1.46
C LYS A 117 10.40 12.97 -1.72
N VAL A 118 11.61 13.37 -1.32
CA VAL A 118 12.78 12.49 -1.34
C VAL A 118 12.73 11.58 -0.11
N LYS A 119 12.86 10.27 -0.33
CA LYS A 119 12.92 9.26 0.74
C LYS A 119 14.12 8.37 0.51
N ASN A 120 15.00 8.30 1.50
CA ASN A 120 16.08 7.30 1.51
C ASN A 120 15.50 5.96 1.97
N VAL A 121 15.79 4.90 1.21
CA VAL A 121 15.30 3.55 1.49
C VAL A 121 16.44 2.55 1.30
N LEU A 122 16.43 1.49 2.12
CA LEU A 122 17.29 0.33 1.93
C LEU A 122 16.57 -0.69 1.05
N THR A 123 17.27 -1.23 0.06
CA THR A 123 16.83 -2.34 -0.79
C THR A 123 17.77 -3.52 -0.61
N TYR A 124 17.22 -4.74 -0.62
CA TYR A 124 17.98 -5.97 -0.59
C TYR A 124 17.76 -6.70 -1.91
N GLU A 125 18.84 -7.07 -2.59
CA GLU A 125 18.83 -7.77 -3.88
C GLU A 125 19.68 -9.05 -3.75
N ASN A 126 19.16 -10.18 -4.23
CA ASN A 126 19.94 -11.41 -4.37
C ASN A 126 20.66 -11.35 -5.72
N LEU A 127 21.98 -11.58 -5.70
CA LEU A 127 22.81 -11.73 -6.91
C LEU A 127 22.62 -13.10 -7.56
#